data_AF-A0A2G9XN76-F1
#
_entry.id   AF-A0A2G9XN76-F1
#
_cell.length_a   1.000
_cell.length_b   1.000
_cell.length_c   1.000
_cell.angle_alpha   90.00
_cell.angle_beta   90.00
_cell.angle_gamma   90.00
#
_symmetry.space_group_name_H-M   'P 1'
#
loop_
_entity.id
_entity.type
_entity.pdbx_description
1 polymer ?
#
loop_
_entity_poly.entity_id
_entity_poly.type
_entity_poly.pdbx_seq_one_letter_code
_entity_poly.pdbx_strand_id
1 'polypeptide(L)'
;MKNILLAVVGLTPQVITETLFALHQEDRRVDAIHVITTREGKEGINASLLSLWDGYYYRYLKEYGIDPGVIAFGPDHVHTVTDDNGIELDDIAGEEENEWLLKKCLEMAFRFTKEPDTAVFFSIAGGRKTMSACLMIAVQFYGRPQDRVYHCLVSPEFESNRDFYYPPRDSATIELRDKEGQPYFKETRYAKINLVPLPFVSIRNQLSDAMLREPKDPACLLLSLIREEIPLLLIDLPQRKVVYKKREADMTPSRLALYAFFAMRKRDCSKDSAT
;
A
#
# COMPACT_ATOMS: atom_id res chain seq x y z
N MET A 1 -9.89 -6.96 -17.61
CA MET A 1 -9.13 -6.84 -16.35
C MET A 1 -7.73 -6.29 -16.60
N LYS A 2 -7.46 -5.07 -16.15
CA LYS A 2 -6.14 -4.43 -16.23
C LYS A 2 -5.33 -4.71 -14.96
N ASN A 3 -4.03 -4.95 -15.09
CA ASN A 3 -3.12 -5.21 -13.97
C ASN A 3 -2.21 -4.02 -13.72
N ILE A 4 -2.28 -3.45 -12.52
CA ILE A 4 -1.50 -2.27 -12.13
C ILE A 4 -0.43 -2.69 -11.13
N LEU A 5 0.84 -2.43 -11.44
CA LEU A 5 1.93 -2.56 -10.48
C LEU A 5 2.04 -1.25 -9.68
N LEU A 6 1.72 -1.28 -8.38
CA LEU A 6 1.95 -0.16 -7.46
C LEU A 6 3.13 -0.50 -6.55
N ALA A 7 4.25 0.21 -6.71
CA ALA A 7 5.49 -0.05 -5.96
C ALA A 7 5.84 1.12 -5.03
N VAL A 8 6.42 0.81 -3.87
CA VAL A 8 7.22 1.78 -3.11
C VAL A 8 8.70 1.62 -3.47
N VAL A 9 9.38 2.73 -3.71
CA VAL A 9 10.78 2.74 -4.18
C VAL A 9 11.55 3.84 -3.46
N GLY A 10 12.78 3.54 -3.04
CA GLY A 10 13.72 4.52 -2.51
C GLY A 10 14.85 4.80 -3.49
N LEU A 11 16.09 4.72 -3.02
CA LEU A 11 17.29 5.06 -3.81
C LEU A 11 17.75 3.98 -4.79
N THR A 12 17.00 2.88 -4.87
CA THR A 12 17.31 1.72 -5.72
C THR A 12 16.15 1.48 -6.71
N PRO A 13 16.08 2.24 -7.82
CA PRO A 13 15.04 2.08 -8.85
C PRO A 13 15.00 0.70 -9.52
N GLN A 14 16.12 -0.04 -9.48
CA GLN A 14 16.30 -1.39 -10.02
C GLN A 14 15.15 -2.32 -9.63
N VAL A 15 14.63 -2.19 -8.41
CA VAL A 15 13.53 -2.99 -7.89
C VAL A 15 12.28 -3.00 -8.77
N ILE A 16 12.05 -1.93 -9.56
CA ILE A 16 10.93 -1.83 -10.50
C ILE A 16 11.13 -2.83 -11.65
N THR A 17 12.30 -2.82 -12.28
CA THR A 17 12.62 -3.73 -13.40
C THR A 17 12.80 -5.17 -12.93
N GLU A 18 13.33 -5.39 -11.73
CA GLU A 18 13.41 -6.70 -11.10
C GLU A 18 12.02 -7.30 -10.86
N THR A 19 11.10 -6.50 -10.28
CA THR A 19 9.72 -6.92 -10.04
C THR A 19 9.00 -7.18 -11.36
N LEU A 20 9.16 -6.30 -12.36
CA LEU A 20 8.55 -6.45 -13.68
C LEU A 20 9.06 -7.70 -14.41
N PHE A 21 10.36 -7.97 -14.33
CA PHE A 21 10.96 -9.20 -14.85
C PHE A 21 10.33 -10.42 -14.20
N ALA A 22 10.28 -10.48 -12.86
CA ALA A 22 9.75 -11.63 -12.16
C ALA A 22 8.25 -11.86 -12.46
N LEU A 23 7.46 -10.79 -12.59
CA LEU A 23 6.06 -10.87 -13.03
C LEU A 23 5.93 -11.47 -14.43
N HIS A 24 6.74 -11.02 -15.39
CA HIS A 24 6.71 -11.57 -16.75
C HIS A 24 7.15 -13.04 -16.81
N GLN A 25 8.13 -13.45 -15.98
CA GLN A 25 8.53 -14.86 -15.89
C GLN A 25 7.46 -15.76 -15.28
N GLU A 26 6.52 -15.20 -14.52
CA GLU A 26 5.31 -15.89 -14.04
C GLU A 26 4.10 -15.72 -14.98
N ASP A 27 4.30 -15.22 -16.21
CA ASP A 27 3.24 -14.93 -17.20
C ASP A 27 2.16 -13.97 -16.65
N ARG A 28 2.56 -13.07 -15.74
CA ARG A 28 1.69 -12.03 -15.18
C ARG A 28 1.87 -10.75 -15.97
N ARG A 29 0.91 -10.48 -16.84
CA ARG A 29 0.81 -9.20 -17.56
C ARG A 29 0.73 -8.02 -16.59
N VAL A 30 1.45 -6.94 -16.90
CA VAL A 30 1.31 -5.61 -16.28
C VAL A 30 0.84 -4.65 -17.36
N ASP A 31 -0.09 -3.75 -17.04
CA ASP A 31 -0.65 -2.76 -17.96
C ASP A 31 -0.28 -1.31 -17.58
N ALA A 32 0.05 -1.09 -16.30
CA ALA A 32 0.51 0.19 -15.80
C ALA A 32 1.43 -0.01 -14.60
N ILE A 33 2.44 0.87 -14.48
CA ILE A 33 3.33 0.91 -13.32
C ILE A 33 3.16 2.27 -12.67
N HIS A 34 2.92 2.29 -11.36
CA HIS A 34 2.91 3.49 -10.55
C HIS A 34 3.86 3.31 -9.36
N VAL A 35 4.58 4.37 -9.03
CA VAL A 35 5.62 4.31 -8.01
C VAL A 35 5.39 5.39 -6.97
N ILE A 36 5.47 5.05 -5.69
CA ILE A 36 5.47 5.99 -4.57
C ILE A 36 6.92 6.12 -4.08
N THR A 37 7.44 7.34 -4.03
CA THR A 37 8.86 7.62 -3.74
C THR A 37 9.06 9.00 -3.09
N THR A 38 10.26 9.29 -2.60
CA THR A 38 10.73 10.65 -2.29
C THR A 38 11.24 11.37 -3.54
N ARG A 39 11.57 12.66 -3.41
CA ARG A 39 12.17 13.49 -4.47
C ARG A 39 13.41 12.83 -5.06
N GLU A 40 14.36 12.43 -4.22
CA GLU A 40 15.62 11.80 -4.67
C GLU A 40 15.34 10.50 -5.45
N GLY A 41 14.41 9.67 -4.97
CA GLY A 41 14.03 8.46 -5.71
C GLY A 41 13.31 8.76 -7.03
N LYS A 42 12.52 9.84 -7.12
CA LYS A 42 11.91 10.29 -8.39
C LYS A 42 12.98 10.70 -9.40
N GLU A 43 13.98 11.46 -8.97
CA GLU A 43 15.12 11.82 -9.81
C GLU A 43 15.88 10.59 -10.28
N GLY A 44 16.16 9.65 -9.36
CA GLY A 44 16.79 8.37 -9.68
C GLY A 44 16.01 7.54 -10.70
N ILE A 45 14.70 7.41 -10.54
CA ILE A 45 13.82 6.70 -11.49
C ILE A 45 13.84 7.37 -12.86
N ASN A 46 13.70 8.70 -12.89
CA ASN A 46 13.67 9.45 -14.15
C ASN A 46 14.99 9.33 -14.90
N ALA A 47 16.12 9.43 -14.20
CA ALA A 47 17.44 9.35 -14.80
C ALA A 47 17.80 7.92 -15.25
N SER A 48 17.54 6.91 -14.41
CA SER A 48 17.99 5.54 -14.69
C SER A 48 17.01 4.69 -15.47
N LEU A 49 15.70 4.83 -15.24
CA LEU A 49 14.68 3.98 -15.87
C LEU A 49 14.01 4.67 -17.03
N LEU A 50 13.59 5.93 -16.85
CA LEU A 50 12.71 6.64 -17.79
C LEU A 50 13.44 7.59 -18.75
N SER A 51 14.78 7.58 -18.76
CA SER A 51 15.56 8.27 -19.80
C SER A 51 15.20 7.71 -21.18
N LEU A 52 14.84 8.58 -22.12
CA LEU A 52 14.42 8.20 -23.47
C LEU A 52 15.54 7.56 -24.31
N TRP A 53 16.80 7.79 -23.96
CA TRP A 53 17.95 7.36 -24.74
C TRP A 53 18.53 6.03 -24.24
N ASP A 54 18.64 5.89 -22.93
CA ASP A 54 19.40 4.82 -22.26
C ASP A 54 18.71 4.27 -21.01
N GLY A 55 17.44 4.63 -20.77
CA GLY A 55 16.68 4.17 -19.62
C GLY A 55 16.54 2.64 -19.58
N TYR A 56 16.88 2.04 -18.43
CA TYR A 56 16.87 0.58 -18.25
C TYR A 56 15.47 -0.04 -18.42
N TYR A 57 14.40 0.72 -18.18
CA TYR A 57 13.04 0.26 -18.46
C TYR A 57 12.81 0.06 -19.96
N TYR A 58 13.17 1.03 -20.81
CA TYR A 58 13.00 0.89 -22.26
C TYR A 58 13.95 -0.16 -22.85
N ARG A 59 15.16 -0.29 -22.29
CA ARG A 59 16.09 -1.37 -22.64
C ARG A 59 15.49 -2.74 -22.35
N TYR A 60 14.89 -2.92 -21.17
CA TYR A 60 14.19 -4.14 -20.80
C TYR A 60 13.09 -4.48 -21.80
N LEU A 61 12.21 -3.53 -22.11
CA LEU A 61 11.11 -3.73 -23.04
C LEU A 61 11.61 -4.18 -24.42
N LYS A 62 12.61 -3.48 -24.97
CA LYS A 62 13.21 -3.82 -26.27
C LYS A 62 13.80 -5.23 -26.27
N GLU A 63 14.52 -5.58 -25.22
CA GLU A 63 15.24 -6.84 -25.11
C GLU A 63 14.30 -8.06 -24.98
N TYR A 64 13.19 -7.87 -24.26
CA TYR A 64 12.15 -8.88 -24.09
C TYR A 64 11.04 -8.81 -25.16
N GLY A 65 11.17 -7.92 -26.15
CA GLY A 65 10.23 -7.82 -27.28
C GLY A 65 8.84 -7.29 -26.88
N ILE A 66 8.79 -6.44 -25.86
CA ILE A 66 7.56 -5.85 -25.33
C ILE A 66 7.38 -4.46 -25.93
N ASP A 67 6.21 -4.19 -26.50
CA ASP A 67 5.86 -2.88 -27.03
C ASP A 67 5.72 -1.86 -25.89
N PRO A 68 6.48 -0.75 -25.88
CA PRO A 68 6.35 0.29 -24.85
C PRO A 68 4.96 0.88 -24.71
N GLY A 69 4.10 0.80 -25.73
CA GLY A 69 2.72 1.26 -25.66
C GLY A 69 1.79 0.38 -24.80
N VAL A 70 2.21 -0.84 -24.43
CA VAL A 70 1.35 -1.78 -23.67
C VAL A 70 1.38 -1.57 -22.17
N ILE A 71 2.45 -0.94 -21.65
CA ILE A 71 2.62 -0.65 -20.23
C ILE A 71 2.69 0.86 -20.06
N ALA A 72 1.66 1.43 -19.42
CA ALA A 72 1.66 2.83 -19.05
C ALA A 72 2.66 3.07 -17.92
N PHE A 73 3.84 3.59 -18.26
CA PHE A 73 4.86 4.01 -17.32
C PHE A 73 5.66 5.18 -17.87
N GLY A 74 5.72 6.27 -17.11
CA GLY A 74 6.39 7.50 -17.47
C GLY A 74 6.43 8.46 -16.27
N PRO A 75 6.97 9.68 -16.42
CA PRO A 75 7.19 10.60 -15.29
C PRO A 75 5.92 10.88 -14.46
N ASP A 76 4.76 10.98 -15.10
CA ASP A 76 3.46 11.21 -14.43
C ASP A 76 2.98 10.03 -13.56
N HIS A 77 3.67 8.90 -13.65
CA HIS A 77 3.38 7.71 -12.85
C HIS A 77 4.28 7.59 -11.62
N VAL A 78 5.22 8.52 -11.45
CA VAL A 78 6.13 8.60 -10.30
C VAL A 78 5.56 9.63 -9.31
N HIS A 79 4.98 9.10 -8.23
CA HIS A 79 4.26 9.85 -7.22
C HIS A 79 5.18 10.16 -6.04
N THR A 80 5.59 11.41 -5.94
CA THR A 80 6.34 11.90 -4.79
C THR A 80 5.45 12.05 -3.57
N VAL A 81 6.00 11.70 -2.40
CA VAL A 81 5.42 12.09 -1.12
C VAL A 81 5.68 13.59 -0.93
N THR A 82 4.65 14.32 -0.52
CA THR A 82 4.71 15.76 -0.27
C THR A 82 4.21 16.07 1.13
N ASP A 83 4.70 17.15 1.71
CA ASP A 83 4.11 17.75 2.91
C ASP A 83 2.73 18.39 2.60
N ASP A 84 2.10 18.99 3.62
CA ASP A 84 0.82 19.67 3.47
C ASP A 84 0.89 20.98 2.65
N ASN A 85 2.09 21.50 2.38
CA ASN A 85 2.31 22.62 1.47
C ASN A 85 2.56 22.17 0.02
N GLY A 86 2.59 20.86 -0.25
CA GLY A 86 2.87 20.29 -1.56
C GLY A 86 4.35 20.22 -1.91
N ILE A 87 5.26 20.39 -0.94
CA ILE A 87 6.70 20.30 -1.12
C ILE A 87 7.12 18.83 -1.12
N GLU A 88 7.81 18.38 -2.17
CA GLU A 88 8.32 17.01 -2.26
C GLU A 88 9.38 16.75 -1.17
N LEU A 89 9.22 15.64 -0.44
CA LEU A 89 10.14 15.24 0.61
C LEU A 89 11.44 14.68 0.04
N ASP A 90 12.57 15.04 0.62
CA ASP A 90 13.87 14.48 0.24
C ASP A 90 14.05 13.07 0.81
N ASP A 91 13.61 12.84 2.05
CA ASP A 91 13.76 11.59 2.78
C ASP A 91 12.62 11.37 3.77
N ILE A 92 12.48 10.14 4.30
CA ILE A 92 11.45 9.74 5.27
C ILE A 92 12.13 9.32 6.58
N ALA A 93 12.56 10.31 7.36
CA ALA A 93 13.38 10.09 8.54
C ALA A 93 12.61 10.17 9.87
N GLY A 94 11.52 10.94 9.94
CA GLY A 94 10.79 11.23 11.17
C GLY A 94 9.32 10.79 11.12
N GLU A 95 8.60 11.13 12.18
CA GLU A 95 7.20 10.75 12.38
C GLU A 95 6.27 11.43 11.36
N GLU A 96 6.43 12.74 11.16
CA GLU A 96 5.62 13.52 10.21
C GLU A 96 5.77 13.00 8.78
N GLU A 97 6.99 12.71 8.33
CA GLU A 97 7.21 12.18 6.98
C GLU A 97 6.57 10.80 6.79
N ASN A 98 6.56 9.97 7.83
CA ASN A 98 5.87 8.68 7.79
C ASN A 98 4.35 8.84 7.74
N GLU A 99 3.78 9.85 8.39
CA GLU A 99 2.35 10.16 8.29
C GLU A 99 1.96 10.58 6.87
N TRP A 100 2.73 11.49 6.24
CA TRP A 100 2.50 11.90 4.85
C TRP A 100 2.66 10.73 3.87
N LEU A 101 3.66 9.87 4.09
CA LEU A 101 3.84 8.64 3.32
C LEU A 101 2.64 7.69 3.44
N LEU A 102 2.13 7.47 4.66
CA LEU A 102 0.98 6.60 4.89
C LEU A 102 -0.27 7.16 4.20
N LYS A 103 -0.51 8.47 4.32
CA LYS A 103 -1.57 9.18 3.60
C LYS A 103 -1.47 8.96 2.09
N LYS A 104 -0.27 9.11 1.51
CA LYS A 104 -0.02 8.86 0.09
C LYS A 104 -0.29 7.40 -0.30
N CYS A 105 0.18 6.43 0.49
CA CYS A 105 -0.06 5.01 0.24
C CYS A 105 -1.56 4.68 0.25
N LEU A 106 -2.30 5.22 1.22
CA LEU A 106 -3.75 5.05 1.33
C LEU A 106 -4.50 5.67 0.14
N GLU A 107 -4.14 6.89 -0.26
CA GLU A 107 -4.72 7.58 -1.42
C GLU A 107 -4.52 6.76 -2.71
N MET A 108 -3.30 6.29 -2.94
CA MET A 108 -2.93 5.55 -4.14
C MET A 108 -3.60 4.17 -4.18
N ALA A 109 -3.61 3.44 -3.06
CA ALA A 109 -4.30 2.16 -2.93
C ALA A 109 -5.81 2.34 -3.13
N PHE A 110 -6.43 3.36 -2.52
CA PHE A 110 -7.83 3.71 -2.73
C PHE A 110 -8.13 3.94 -4.21
N ARG A 111 -7.33 4.78 -4.88
CA ARG A 111 -7.52 5.15 -6.28
C ARG A 111 -7.48 3.94 -7.21
N PHE A 112 -6.48 3.07 -7.08
CA PHE A 112 -6.30 1.95 -8.02
C PHE A 112 -7.17 0.73 -7.70
N THR A 113 -7.71 0.63 -6.49
CA THR A 113 -8.66 -0.41 -6.11
C THR A 113 -10.13 -0.01 -6.32
N LYS A 114 -10.40 1.18 -6.85
CA LYS A 114 -11.76 1.68 -7.10
C LYS A 114 -12.49 0.91 -8.20
N GLU A 115 -11.81 0.65 -9.32
CA GLU A 115 -12.42 0.04 -10.50
C GLU A 115 -12.47 -1.49 -10.38
N PRO A 116 -13.65 -2.13 -10.54
CA PRO A 116 -13.77 -3.58 -10.33
C PRO A 116 -13.01 -4.42 -11.37
N ASP A 117 -12.78 -3.89 -12.58
CA ASP A 117 -12.05 -4.56 -13.66
C ASP A 117 -10.53 -4.28 -13.62
N THR A 118 -9.98 -3.97 -12.44
CA THR A 118 -8.53 -3.90 -12.21
C THR A 118 -8.10 -4.91 -11.16
N ALA A 119 -6.87 -5.40 -11.27
CA ALA A 119 -6.10 -5.94 -10.14
C ALA A 119 -4.88 -5.06 -9.88
N VAL A 120 -4.54 -4.91 -8.61
CA VAL A 120 -3.33 -4.22 -8.17
C VAL A 120 -2.34 -5.24 -7.64
N PHE A 121 -1.13 -5.20 -8.20
CA PHE A 121 0.04 -5.90 -7.71
C PHE A 121 0.86 -4.90 -6.90
N PHE A 122 0.81 -5.01 -5.58
CA PHE A 122 1.54 -4.15 -4.66
C PHE A 122 2.97 -4.69 -4.47
N SER A 123 4.00 -3.92 -4.82
CA SER A 123 5.39 -4.28 -4.56
C SER A 123 5.93 -3.52 -3.35
N ILE A 124 6.30 -4.27 -2.31
CA ILE A 124 6.80 -3.72 -1.04
C ILE A 124 8.32 -3.86 -0.89
N ALA A 125 9.05 -4.05 -2.00
CA ALA A 125 10.47 -4.42 -1.98
C ALA A 125 11.45 -3.24 -1.92
N GLY A 126 11.00 -2.00 -2.06
CA GLY A 126 11.88 -0.82 -2.15
C GLY A 126 11.71 0.20 -1.03
N GLY A 127 12.76 0.98 -0.81
CA GLY A 127 12.75 2.14 0.09
C GLY A 127 13.09 1.85 1.54
N ARG A 128 12.84 2.84 2.41
CA ARG A 128 12.96 2.62 3.86
C ARG A 128 11.95 1.56 4.28
N LYS A 129 12.29 0.75 5.28
CA LYS A 129 11.44 -0.34 5.79
C LYS A 129 10.01 0.13 6.12
N THR A 130 9.88 1.38 6.54
CA THR A 130 8.58 1.99 6.85
C THR A 130 7.71 2.23 5.61
N MET A 131 8.29 2.42 4.41
CA MET A 131 7.53 2.49 3.15
C MET A 131 6.80 1.20 2.84
N SER A 132 7.50 0.07 2.96
CA SER A 132 6.89 -1.26 2.83
C SER A 132 5.77 -1.46 3.85
N ALA A 133 5.97 -1.04 5.10
CA ALA A 133 4.96 -1.12 6.15
C ALA A 133 3.73 -0.26 5.85
N CYS A 134 3.92 0.99 5.42
CA CYS A 134 2.84 1.91 5.08
C CYS A 134 2.02 1.40 3.89
N LEU A 135 2.68 0.91 2.83
CA LEU A 135 1.97 0.32 1.70
C LEU A 135 1.18 -0.91 2.13
N MET A 136 1.77 -1.80 2.95
CA MET A 136 1.05 -2.97 3.49
C MET A 136 -0.18 -2.59 4.32
N ILE A 137 -0.10 -1.53 5.14
CA ILE A 137 -1.28 -0.99 5.85
C ILE A 137 -2.36 -0.57 4.84
N ALA A 138 -1.98 0.19 3.81
CA ALA A 138 -2.92 0.61 2.77
C ALA A 138 -3.56 -0.58 2.03
N VAL A 139 -2.80 -1.66 1.78
CA VAL A 139 -3.36 -2.89 1.21
C VAL A 139 -4.36 -3.56 2.15
N GLN A 140 -4.11 -3.59 3.46
CA GLN A 140 -5.08 -4.16 4.40
C GLN A 140 -6.40 -3.37 4.39
N PHE A 141 -6.33 -2.04 4.27
CA PHE A 141 -7.53 -1.19 4.18
C PHE A 141 -8.30 -1.36 2.87
N TYR A 142 -7.60 -1.35 1.73
CA TYR A 142 -8.27 -1.22 0.42
C TYR A 142 -8.08 -2.40 -0.52
N GLY A 143 -7.15 -3.31 -0.26
CA GLY A 143 -6.90 -4.48 -1.09
C GLY A 143 -8.12 -5.39 -1.20
N ARG A 144 -8.31 -5.98 -2.37
CA ARG A 144 -9.45 -6.81 -2.76
C ARG A 144 -9.01 -8.25 -3.07
N PRO A 145 -9.94 -9.21 -3.21
CA PRO A 145 -9.59 -10.61 -3.45
C PRO A 145 -8.73 -10.88 -4.70
N GLN A 146 -8.83 -10.04 -5.74
CA GLN A 146 -8.01 -10.14 -6.95
C GLN A 146 -6.62 -9.48 -6.83
N ASP A 147 -6.43 -8.61 -5.85
CA ASP A 147 -5.17 -7.89 -5.66
C ASP A 147 -4.12 -8.81 -5.01
N ARG A 148 -2.83 -8.52 -5.22
CA ARG A 148 -1.71 -9.32 -4.72
C ARG A 148 -0.64 -8.43 -4.13
N VAL A 149 0.01 -8.88 -3.07
CA VAL A 149 1.22 -8.24 -2.53
C VAL A 149 2.42 -9.11 -2.84
N TYR A 150 3.49 -8.49 -3.31
CA TYR A 150 4.72 -9.14 -3.66
C TYR A 150 5.91 -8.49 -2.98
N HIS A 151 6.87 -9.32 -2.59
CA HIS A 151 8.21 -8.90 -2.23
C HIS A 151 9.18 -9.55 -3.20
N CYS A 152 9.76 -8.72 -4.08
CA CYS A 152 10.82 -9.13 -4.98
C CYS A 152 12.13 -9.29 -4.18
N LEU A 153 12.75 -10.47 -4.28
CA LEU A 153 14.03 -10.77 -3.68
C LEU A 153 15.03 -11.12 -4.77
N VAL A 154 16.18 -10.45 -4.76
CA VAL A 154 17.29 -10.75 -5.67
C VAL A 154 18.38 -11.47 -4.91
N SER A 155 19.09 -12.38 -5.57
CA SER A 155 20.30 -13.00 -5.02
C SER A 155 21.27 -11.91 -4.46
N PRO A 156 21.73 -12.00 -3.20
CA PRO A 156 22.40 -10.90 -2.48
C PRO A 156 23.58 -10.27 -3.22
N GLU A 157 24.32 -11.07 -3.98
CA GLU A 157 25.46 -10.59 -4.76
C GLU A 157 25.08 -9.64 -5.91
N PHE A 158 23.85 -9.74 -6.42
CA PHE A 158 23.32 -8.85 -7.46
C PHE A 158 22.50 -7.70 -6.86
N GLU A 159 21.80 -7.93 -5.75
CA GLU A 159 21.00 -6.91 -5.05
C GLU A 159 21.83 -5.70 -4.63
N SER A 160 23.08 -5.93 -4.24
CA SER A 160 24.02 -4.87 -3.83
C SER A 160 24.68 -4.13 -5.00
N ASN A 161 24.45 -4.57 -6.25
CA ASN A 161 25.07 -3.98 -7.43
C ASN A 161 24.20 -2.90 -8.07
N ARG A 162 24.71 -1.67 -8.14
CA ARG A 162 24.00 -0.53 -8.72
C ARG A 162 23.78 -0.64 -10.23
N ASP A 163 24.56 -1.48 -10.92
CA ASP A 163 24.51 -1.66 -12.37
C ASP A 163 23.62 -2.86 -12.79
N PHE A 164 23.07 -3.61 -11.83
CA PHE A 164 22.16 -4.72 -12.11
C PHE A 164 20.70 -4.30 -11.98
N TYR A 165 19.92 -4.38 -13.05
CA TYR A 165 18.50 -3.97 -13.07
C TYR A 165 17.53 -5.13 -13.31
N TYR A 166 17.96 -6.12 -14.10
CA TYR A 166 17.23 -7.34 -14.43
C TYR A 166 18.21 -8.29 -15.12
N PRO A 167 17.95 -9.61 -15.18
CA PRO A 167 18.74 -10.53 -15.98
C PRO A 167 18.50 -10.24 -17.47
N PRO A 168 19.49 -9.78 -18.25
CA PRO A 168 19.34 -9.63 -19.69
C PRO A 168 19.11 -10.99 -20.37
N ARG A 169 18.46 -10.97 -21.53
CA ARG A 169 18.19 -12.15 -22.35
C ARG A 169 19.51 -12.76 -22.84
N ASP A 170 20.42 -11.90 -23.30
CA ASP A 170 21.79 -12.29 -23.59
C ASP A 170 22.65 -12.03 -22.35
N SER A 171 23.09 -13.13 -21.73
CA SER A 171 23.90 -13.08 -20.50
C SER A 171 25.14 -12.19 -20.70
N ALA A 172 25.36 -11.29 -19.75
CA ALA A 172 26.51 -10.39 -19.72
C ALA A 172 27.34 -10.67 -18.48
N THR A 173 28.65 -10.41 -18.56
CA THR A 173 29.53 -10.46 -17.40
C THR A 173 29.47 -9.12 -16.68
N ILE A 174 29.21 -9.14 -15.38
CA ILE A 174 29.18 -7.95 -14.52
C ILE A 174 30.19 -8.09 -13.38
N GLU A 175 30.79 -6.97 -12.98
CA GLU A 175 31.63 -6.88 -11.80
C GLU A 175 30.75 -6.82 -10.53
N LEU A 176 30.96 -7.77 -9.62
CA LEU A 176 30.32 -7.87 -8.32
C LEU A 176 31.37 -7.67 -7.22
N ARG A 177 30.93 -7.47 -5.98
CA ARG A 177 31.82 -7.38 -4.81
C ARG A 177 31.54 -8.51 -3.84
N ASP A 178 32.59 -9.16 -3.34
CA ASP A 178 32.46 -10.17 -2.28
C ASP A 178 32.23 -9.52 -0.91
N LYS A 179 32.18 -10.32 0.15
CA LYS A 179 31.93 -9.82 1.52
C LYS A 179 33.06 -8.94 2.03
N GLU A 180 34.26 -9.15 1.51
CA GLU A 180 35.49 -8.42 1.79
C GLU A 180 35.64 -7.18 0.88
N GLY A 181 34.68 -6.95 -0.03
CA GLY A 181 34.64 -5.82 -0.95
C GLY A 181 35.55 -5.98 -2.18
N GLN A 182 36.14 -7.15 -2.40
CA GLN A 182 36.98 -7.44 -3.57
C GLN A 182 36.12 -7.65 -4.82
N PRO A 183 36.55 -7.13 -5.98
CA PRO A 183 35.84 -7.30 -7.22
C PRO A 183 35.98 -8.74 -7.74
N TYR A 184 34.88 -9.31 -8.21
CA TYR A 184 34.87 -10.56 -8.95
C TYR A 184 33.82 -10.50 -10.06
N PHE A 185 33.96 -11.34 -11.09
CA PHE A 185 33.07 -11.31 -12.25
C PHE A 185 32.11 -12.49 -12.24
N LYS A 186 30.85 -12.22 -12.56
CA LYS A 186 29.81 -13.25 -12.68
C LYS A 186 28.91 -12.95 -13.87
N GLU A 187 28.40 -14.00 -14.49
CA GLU A 187 27.41 -13.86 -15.54
C GLU A 187 26.02 -13.54 -14.96
N THR A 188 25.30 -12.61 -15.58
CA THR A 188 23.97 -12.18 -15.15
C THR A 188 22.92 -13.28 -15.22
N ARG A 189 23.11 -14.33 -16.04
CA ARG A 189 22.22 -15.51 -16.08
C ARG A 189 22.10 -16.24 -14.74
N TYR A 190 23.05 -16.03 -13.82
CA TYR A 190 23.03 -16.64 -12.49
C TYR A 190 22.27 -15.81 -11.46
N ALA A 191 21.82 -14.60 -11.81
CA ALA A 191 20.97 -13.81 -10.94
C ALA A 191 19.62 -14.51 -10.75
N LYS A 192 19.22 -14.68 -9.49
CA LYS A 192 17.92 -15.26 -9.14
C LYS A 192 17.04 -14.14 -8.63
N ILE A 193 15.89 -13.95 -9.29
CA ILE A 193 14.85 -13.03 -8.86
C ILE A 193 13.63 -13.85 -8.47
N ASN A 194 13.28 -13.78 -7.19
CA ASN A 194 12.16 -14.51 -6.62
C ASN A 194 11.05 -13.52 -6.25
N LEU A 195 9.88 -13.69 -6.86
CA LEU A 195 8.70 -12.92 -6.51
C LEU A 195 7.94 -13.64 -5.39
N VAL A 196 8.08 -13.17 -4.16
CA VAL A 196 7.43 -13.81 -3.00
C VAL A 196 6.04 -13.22 -2.79
N PRO A 197 4.94 -13.99 -2.98
CA PRO A 197 3.61 -13.50 -2.64
C PRO A 197 3.46 -13.41 -1.12
N LEU A 198 2.99 -12.26 -0.65
CA LEU A 198 2.69 -12.05 0.76
C LEU A 198 1.17 -12.05 0.97
N PRO A 199 0.67 -12.85 1.92
CA PRO A 199 -0.74 -12.78 2.29
C PRO A 199 -1.03 -11.45 2.99
N PHE A 200 -2.25 -10.96 2.84
CA PHE A 200 -2.76 -9.84 3.61
C PHE A 200 -4.21 -10.11 4.02
N VAL A 201 -4.64 -9.51 5.13
CA VAL A 201 -6.03 -9.55 5.57
C VAL A 201 -6.69 -8.26 5.13
N SER A 202 -7.66 -8.36 4.22
CA SER A 202 -8.47 -7.22 3.84
C SER A 202 -9.51 -6.93 4.91
N ILE A 203 -9.47 -5.71 5.45
CA ILE A 203 -10.51 -5.16 6.32
C ILE A 203 -11.44 -4.22 5.54
N ARG A 204 -11.33 -4.18 4.21
CA ARG A 204 -12.14 -3.31 3.33
C ARG A 204 -13.64 -3.43 3.60
N ASN A 205 -14.12 -4.65 3.88
CA ASN A 205 -15.54 -4.92 4.16
C ASN A 205 -16.01 -4.41 5.54
N GLN A 206 -15.08 -4.00 6.42
CA GLN A 206 -15.40 -3.38 7.71
C GLN A 206 -15.50 -1.85 7.60
N LEU A 207 -15.05 -1.28 6.48
CA LEU A 207 -15.14 0.15 6.22
C LEU A 207 -16.57 0.53 5.83
N SER A 208 -16.98 1.73 6.24
CA SER A 208 -18.28 2.28 5.82
C SER A 208 -18.26 2.69 4.34
N ASP A 209 -19.42 2.73 3.69
CA ASP A 209 -19.54 3.22 2.31
C ASP A 209 -18.94 4.62 2.13
N ALA A 210 -19.03 5.48 3.15
CA ALA A 210 -18.46 6.82 3.11
C ALA A 210 -16.92 6.81 2.98
N MET A 211 -16.25 5.81 3.58
CA MET A 211 -14.79 5.61 3.50
C MET A 211 -14.35 4.95 2.18
N LEU A 212 -15.30 4.38 1.44
CA LEU A 212 -15.06 3.80 0.12
C LEU A 212 -15.39 4.79 -1.02
N ARG A 213 -15.94 5.97 -0.72
CA ARG A 213 -16.26 7.03 -1.70
C ARG A 213 -15.12 8.01 -1.95
N GLU A 214 -14.32 8.29 -0.92
CA GLU A 214 -13.18 9.20 -1.00
C GLU A 214 -12.04 8.71 -0.10
N PRO A 215 -10.77 9.01 -0.46
CA PRO A 215 -9.64 8.68 0.40
C PRO A 215 -9.75 9.45 1.71
N LYS A 216 -9.48 8.76 2.83
CA LYS A 216 -9.52 9.32 4.18
C LYS A 216 -8.13 9.41 4.77
N ASP A 217 -7.94 10.34 5.71
CA ASP A 217 -6.72 10.43 6.48
C ASP A 217 -6.49 9.16 7.33
N PRO A 218 -5.22 8.80 7.63
CA PRO A 218 -4.91 7.59 8.37
C PRO A 218 -5.59 7.52 9.74
N ALA A 219 -5.63 8.63 10.48
CA ALA A 219 -6.20 8.69 11.82
C ALA A 219 -7.71 8.40 11.80
N CYS A 220 -8.46 8.99 10.87
CA CYS A 220 -9.89 8.74 10.68
C CYS A 220 -10.17 7.27 10.36
N LEU A 221 -9.38 6.65 9.48
CA LEU A 221 -9.53 5.24 9.15
C LEU A 221 -9.28 4.35 10.37
N LEU A 222 -8.19 4.58 11.10
CA LEU A 222 -7.86 3.79 12.29
C LEU A 222 -8.91 3.96 13.38
N LEU A 223 -9.34 5.19 13.68
CA LEU A 223 -10.39 5.47 14.67
C LEU A 223 -11.72 4.83 14.27
N SER A 224 -12.03 4.74 12.98
CA SER A 224 -13.28 4.10 12.53
C SER A 224 -13.38 2.61 12.81
N LEU A 225 -12.23 1.93 12.91
CA LEU A 225 -12.13 0.52 13.27
C LEU A 225 -12.19 0.32 14.79
N ILE A 226 -11.69 1.31 15.53
CA ILE A 226 -11.89 1.43 16.97
C ILE A 226 -13.32 1.96 17.19
N ARG A 227 -14.30 1.19 16.70
CA ARG A 227 -15.66 1.32 17.21
C ARG A 227 -15.59 0.95 18.68
N GLU A 228 -15.47 1.94 19.56
CA GLU A 228 -16.12 1.78 20.85
C GLU A 228 -17.56 1.41 20.50
N GLU A 229 -17.96 0.15 20.75
CA GLU A 229 -19.36 -0.22 20.71
C GLU A 229 -20.06 0.81 21.58
N ILE A 230 -20.82 1.73 20.95
CA ILE A 230 -21.60 2.71 21.70
C ILE A 230 -22.50 1.85 22.57
N PRO A 231 -22.26 1.83 23.89
CA PRO A 231 -22.87 0.81 24.72
C PRO A 231 -24.38 1.07 24.72
N LEU A 232 -25.12 0.19 24.06
CA LEU A 232 -26.56 0.29 24.01
C LEU A 232 -27.11 -0.07 25.39
N LEU A 233 -28.01 0.78 25.88
CA LEU A 233 -28.81 0.50 27.06
C LEU A 233 -29.99 -0.37 26.63
N LEU A 234 -30.00 -1.64 27.03
CA LEU A 234 -31.14 -2.53 26.81
C LEU A 234 -32.03 -2.51 28.05
N ILE A 235 -33.33 -2.29 27.84
CA ILE A 235 -34.35 -2.35 28.89
C ILE A 235 -35.31 -3.49 28.53
N ASP A 236 -35.18 -4.63 29.21
CA ASP A 236 -36.03 -5.80 29.02
C ASP A 236 -37.19 -5.75 30.03
N LEU A 237 -38.34 -5.26 29.57
CA LEU A 237 -39.55 -5.15 30.39
C LEU A 237 -40.08 -6.52 30.84
N PRO A 238 -40.22 -7.55 29.96
CA PRO A 238 -40.61 -8.89 30.37
C PRO A 238 -39.72 -9.52 31.45
N GLN A 239 -38.40 -9.45 31.28
CA GLN A 239 -37.44 -10.07 32.19
C GLN A 239 -37.09 -9.21 33.41
N ARG A 240 -37.57 -7.97 33.45
CA ARG A 240 -37.33 -7.00 34.52
C ARG A 240 -35.86 -6.60 34.69
N LYS A 241 -35.15 -6.47 33.56
CA LYS A 241 -33.70 -6.24 33.54
C LYS A 241 -33.32 -4.97 32.78
N VAL A 242 -32.25 -4.34 33.26
CA VAL A 242 -31.50 -3.33 32.52
C VAL A 242 -30.11 -3.86 32.25
N VAL A 243 -29.67 -3.81 30.99
CA VAL A 243 -28.33 -4.24 30.58
C VAL A 243 -27.59 -3.04 29.99
N TYR A 244 -26.38 -2.80 30.48
CA TYR A 244 -25.48 -1.79 29.94
C TYR A 244 -24.05 -2.34 29.94
N LYS A 245 -23.43 -2.39 28.75
CA LYS A 245 -22.17 -3.13 28.53
C LYS A 245 -22.34 -4.60 28.96
N LYS A 246 -21.47 -5.08 29.85
CA LYS A 246 -21.47 -6.45 30.39
C LYS A 246 -22.12 -6.54 31.77
N ARG A 247 -22.86 -5.51 32.20
CA ARG A 247 -23.52 -5.48 33.51
C ARG A 247 -25.02 -5.58 33.33
N GLU A 248 -25.60 -6.49 34.08
CA GLU A 248 -27.05 -6.65 34.22
C GLU A 248 -27.48 -6.19 35.61
N ALA A 249 -28.65 -5.57 35.69
CA ALA A 249 -29.29 -5.23 36.94
C ALA A 249 -30.77 -5.58 36.89
N ASP A 250 -31.23 -6.36 37.87
CA ASP A 250 -32.64 -6.61 38.07
C ASP A 250 -33.32 -5.38 38.70
N MET A 251 -34.53 -5.07 38.25
CA MET A 251 -35.32 -3.95 38.77
C MET A 251 -36.72 -4.39 39.16
N THR A 252 -37.29 -3.73 40.16
CA THR A 252 -38.73 -3.85 40.43
C THR A 252 -39.53 -3.24 39.27
N PRO A 253 -40.74 -3.75 38.97
CA PRO A 253 -41.55 -3.26 37.85
C PRO A 253 -41.75 -1.73 37.85
N SER A 254 -41.99 -1.14 39.03
CA SER A 254 -42.18 0.30 39.18
C SER A 254 -40.92 1.12 38.88
N ARG A 255 -39.74 0.65 39.32
CA ARG A 255 -38.46 1.31 39.02
C ARG A 255 -38.09 1.18 37.55
N LEU A 256 -38.34 0.01 36.96
CA LEU A 256 -38.06 -0.24 35.56
C LEU A 256 -38.95 0.60 34.64
N ALA A 257 -40.25 0.70 34.95
CA ALA A 257 -41.17 1.55 34.20
C ALA A 257 -40.76 3.03 34.24
N LEU A 258 -40.36 3.53 35.41
CA LEU A 258 -39.87 4.91 35.56
C LEU A 258 -38.57 5.14 34.78
N TYR A 259 -37.63 4.18 34.85
CA TYR A 259 -36.37 4.25 34.13
C TYR A 259 -36.58 4.20 32.60
N ALA A 260 -37.43 3.30 32.13
CA ALA A 260 -37.82 3.19 30.72
C ALA A 260 -38.45 4.48 30.21
N PHE A 261 -39.33 5.12 30.99
CA PHE A 261 -39.94 6.40 30.64
C PHE A 261 -38.88 7.49 30.39
N PHE A 262 -37.90 7.64 31.30
CA PHE A 262 -36.82 8.61 31.11
C PHE A 262 -35.89 8.24 29.94
N ALA A 263 -35.61 6.95 29.75
CA ALA A 263 -34.78 6.49 28.63
C ALA A 263 -35.44 6.78 27.28
N MET A 264 -36.76 6.56 27.17
CA MET A 264 -37.53 6.92 25.97
C MET A 264 -37.51 8.42 25.73
N ARG A 265 -37.74 9.25 26.76
CA ARG A 265 -37.65 10.71 26.62
C ARG A 265 -36.27 11.18 26.17
N LYS A 266 -35.20 10.61 26.73
CA LYS A 266 -33.83 10.93 26.34
C LYS A 266 -33.53 10.53 24.90
N ARG A 267 -34.06 9.40 24.44
CA ARG A 267 -33.93 8.95 23.05
C ARG A 267 -34.59 9.92 22.08
N ASP A 268 -35.70 10.52 22.48
CA ASP A 268 -36.47 11.44 21.66
C ASP A 268 -35.96 12.90 21.75
N CYS A 269 -34.93 13.18 22.57
CA CYS A 269 -34.26 14.48 22.61
C CYS A 269 -33.31 14.65 21.40
N SER A 270 -33.53 15.68 20.58
CA SER A 270 -32.50 16.22 19.70
C SER A 270 -31.42 16.88 20.57
N LYS A 271 -30.14 16.54 20.36
CA LYS A 271 -29.05 17.33 20.94
C LYS A 271 -29.15 18.73 20.33
N ASP A 272 -29.48 19.73 21.14
CA ASP A 272 -29.19 21.11 20.76
C ASP A 272 -27.67 21.22 20.60
N SER A 273 -27.23 21.57 19.40
CA SER A 273 -25.84 21.96 19.12
C SER A 273 -25.60 23.31 19.80
N ALA A 274 -25.23 23.26 21.07
CA ALA A 274 -24.79 24.42 21.84
C ALA A 274 -23.35 24.20 22.32
N THR A 275 -22.45 24.99 21.72
CA THR A 275 -21.03 25.25 22.03
C THR A 275 -20.04 24.10 21.92
#